data_AF-A0AAJ0FUM5-F1
#
_entry.id   AF-A0AAJ0FUM5-F1
#
_cell.length_a   1.000
_cell.length_b   1.000
_cell.length_c   1.000
_cell.angle_alpha   90.00
_cell.angle_beta   90.00
_cell.angle_gamma   90.00
#
_symmetry.space_group_name_H-M   'P 1'
#
loop_
_entity.id
_entity.type
_entity.pdbx_description
1 polymer ?
#
loop_
_entity_poly.entity_id
_entity_poly.type
_entity_poly.pdbx_seq_one_letter_code
_entity_poly.pdbx_strand_id
1 'polypeptide(L)'
;MESYTTPYYARLQGTSNWNQWISIVKMIAVAEDVWHYLDPEAADRPELVKPVAPIPNLVDLDTATILNLDAEQFKRIEFLSTQYRFELEDYYRQKKAILSIQRHIMSTTGSFYGPIELENDVARQLELLQNRFKPTIFNR
;
A
#
# COMPACT_ATOMS: atom_id res chain seq x y z
N MET A 1 25.83 -10.83 -13.79
CA MET A 1 24.57 -10.07 -13.58
C MET A 1 23.56 -10.63 -14.56
N GLU A 2 22.73 -11.56 -14.12
CA GLU A 2 21.62 -12.06 -14.95
C GLU A 2 20.53 -11.00 -14.97
N SER A 3 20.28 -10.41 -16.13
CA SER A 3 19.11 -9.59 -16.35
C SER A 3 17.90 -10.52 -16.34
N TYR A 4 17.18 -10.58 -15.22
CA TYR A 4 15.85 -11.18 -15.18
C TYR A 4 14.94 -10.35 -16.08
N THR A 5 14.85 -10.71 -17.36
CA THR A 5 13.83 -10.21 -18.25
C THR A 5 12.49 -10.64 -17.68
N THR A 6 11.73 -9.68 -17.15
CA THR A 6 10.35 -9.93 -16.72
C THR A 6 9.63 -10.63 -17.87
N PRO A 7 9.01 -11.80 -17.65
CA PRO A 7 8.43 -12.58 -18.72
C PRO A 7 7.43 -11.75 -19.55
N TYR A 8 7.36 -11.98 -20.86
CA TYR A 8 6.53 -11.18 -21.78
C TYR A 8 5.04 -11.14 -21.39
N TYR A 9 4.53 -12.20 -20.75
CA TYR A 9 3.17 -12.31 -20.22
C TYR A 9 2.90 -11.44 -18.98
N ALA A 10 3.94 -10.89 -18.35
CA ALA A 10 3.83 -10.01 -17.20
C ALA A 10 3.73 -8.52 -17.59
N ARG A 11 3.82 -8.17 -18.88
CA ARG A 11 3.67 -6.79 -19.36
C ARG A 11 2.25 -6.52 -19.83
N LEU A 12 1.76 -5.31 -19.61
CA LEU A 12 0.50 -4.85 -20.17
C LEU A 12 0.66 -4.66 -21.69
N GLN A 13 -0.22 -5.29 -22.47
CA GLN A 13 -0.20 -5.28 -23.94
C GLN A 13 -1.47 -4.63 -24.52
N GLY A 14 -2.39 -4.23 -23.67
CA GLY A 14 -3.66 -3.61 -24.03
C GLY A 14 -4.82 -4.31 -23.35
N THR A 15 -6.01 -4.17 -23.94
CA THR A 15 -7.25 -4.75 -23.39
C THR A 15 -7.24 -6.28 -23.40
N SER A 16 -6.56 -6.91 -24.36
CA SER A 16 -6.54 -8.36 -24.55
C SER A 16 -5.94 -9.14 -23.39
N ASN A 17 -4.96 -8.56 -22.68
CA ASN A 17 -4.28 -9.20 -21.56
C ASN A 17 -4.46 -8.47 -20.22
N TRP A 18 -5.35 -7.46 -20.17
CA TRP A 18 -5.67 -6.71 -18.96
C TRP A 18 -5.95 -7.63 -17.77
N ASN A 19 -6.86 -8.60 -17.94
CA ASN A 19 -7.27 -9.50 -16.86
C ASN A 19 -6.10 -10.33 -16.32
N GLN A 20 -5.18 -10.76 -17.19
CA GLN A 20 -3.99 -11.49 -16.77
C GLN A 20 -3.02 -10.58 -16.03
N TRP A 21 -2.77 -9.38 -16.57
CA TRP A 21 -1.85 -8.41 -15.98
C TRP A 21 -2.32 -7.95 -14.60
N ILE A 22 -3.58 -7.55 -14.43
CA ILE A 22 -4.12 -7.10 -13.14
C ILE A 22 -4.15 -8.25 -12.12
N SER A 23 -4.34 -9.50 -12.57
CA SER A 23 -4.28 -10.66 -11.67
C SER A 23 -2.88 -10.87 -11.08
N ILE A 24 -1.82 -10.60 -11.84
CA ILE A 24 -0.44 -10.66 -11.33
C ILE A 24 -0.20 -9.55 -10.30
N VAL A 25 -0.62 -8.32 -10.61
CA VAL A 25 -0.52 -7.19 -9.66
C VAL A 25 -1.28 -7.51 -8.36
N LYS A 26 -2.51 -8.01 -8.48
CA LYS A 26 -3.34 -8.43 -7.35
C LYS A 26 -2.69 -9.54 -6.54
N MET A 27 -2.12 -10.55 -7.19
CA MET A 27 -1.42 -11.65 -6.51
C MET A 27 -0.24 -11.14 -5.67
N ILE A 28 0.58 -10.24 -6.21
CA ILE A 28 1.70 -9.64 -5.48
C ILE A 28 1.18 -8.81 -4.30
N ALA A 29 0.15 -7.99 -4.51
CA ALA A 29 -0.43 -7.13 -3.47
C ALA A 29 -1.12 -7.93 -2.35
N VAL A 30 -1.77 -9.06 -2.67
CA VAL A 30 -2.36 -9.97 -1.68
C VAL A 30 -1.26 -10.67 -0.88
N ALA A 31 -0.16 -11.09 -1.52
CA ALA A 31 0.97 -11.72 -0.82
C ALA A 31 1.65 -10.78 0.19
N GLU A 32 1.62 -9.47 -0.08
CA GLU A 32 2.17 -8.43 0.80
C GLU A 32 1.11 -7.84 1.75
N ASP A 33 -0.13 -8.34 1.73
CA ASP A 33 -1.27 -7.86 2.53
C ASP A 33 -1.54 -6.35 2.37
N VAL A 34 -1.57 -5.87 1.11
CA VAL A 34 -1.84 -4.46 0.78
C VAL A 34 -2.88 -4.26 -0.31
N TRP A 35 -3.49 -5.32 -0.84
CA TRP A 35 -4.45 -5.19 -1.95
C TRP A 35 -5.64 -4.29 -1.61
N HIS A 36 -6.14 -4.31 -0.38
CA HIS A 36 -7.24 -3.45 0.06
C HIS A 36 -6.96 -1.95 -0.03
N TYR A 37 -5.68 -1.54 0.02
CA TYR A 37 -5.28 -0.15 -0.21
C TYR A 37 -5.25 0.24 -1.69
N LEU A 38 -5.21 -0.75 -2.59
CA LEU A 38 -4.91 -0.55 -4.01
C LEU A 38 -6.07 -0.91 -4.93
N ASP A 39 -7.06 -1.65 -4.43
CA ASP A 39 -8.14 -2.22 -5.23
C ASP A 39 -8.89 -1.10 -6.00
N PRO A 40 -8.80 -1.05 -7.34
CA PRO A 40 -9.48 -0.03 -8.15
C PRO A 40 -11.00 -0.25 -8.22
N GLU A 41 -11.53 -1.38 -7.75
CA GLU A 41 -12.96 -1.66 -7.69
C GLU A 41 -13.57 -1.36 -6.31
N ALA A 42 -12.75 -1.14 -5.28
CA ALA A 42 -13.24 -0.79 -3.95
C ALA A 42 -13.80 0.64 -3.94
N ALA A 43 -15.08 0.78 -3.58
CA ALA A 43 -15.76 2.06 -3.50
C ALA A 43 -15.22 2.96 -2.37
N ASP A 44 -14.74 2.34 -1.29
CA ASP A 44 -14.13 3.00 -0.15
C ASP A 44 -12.81 2.29 0.16
N ARG A 45 -11.69 2.96 -0.12
CA ARG A 45 -10.35 2.43 0.14
C ARG A 45 -9.83 3.03 1.44
N PRO A 46 -9.36 2.20 2.38
CA PRO A 46 -8.68 2.74 3.54
C PRO A 46 -7.43 3.51 3.10
N GLU A 47 -7.12 4.59 3.82
CA GLU A 47 -5.84 5.27 3.65
C GLU A 47 -4.78 4.57 4.52
N LEU A 48 -3.56 4.43 3.99
CA LEU A 48 -2.43 3.96 4.79
C LEU A 48 -1.95 5.11 5.69
N VAL A 49 -2.46 5.16 6.92
CA VAL A 49 -2.16 6.22 7.89
C VAL A 49 -0.97 5.83 8.77
N LYS A 50 -0.02 6.76 8.94
CA LYS A 50 1.08 6.56 9.89
C LYS A 50 0.53 6.54 11.32
N PRO A 51 0.87 5.53 12.14
CA PRO A 51 0.42 5.48 13.52
C PRO A 51 0.93 6.70 14.28
N VAL A 52 0.12 7.17 15.24
CA VAL A 52 0.43 8.33 16.07
C VAL A 52 1.15 7.83 17.31
N ALA A 53 2.29 8.45 17.63
CA ALA A 53 3.01 8.11 18.86
C ALA A 53 2.10 8.32 20.07
N PRO A 54 2.09 7.41 21.06
CA PRO A 54 1.37 7.63 22.30
C PRO A 54 2.00 8.85 22.98
N ILE A 55 1.37 10.01 22.85
CA ILE A 55 1.81 11.22 23.55
C ILE A 55 1.61 10.92 25.05
N PRO A 56 2.60 11.21 25.91
CA PRO A 56 2.48 10.98 27.36
C PRO A 56 1.19 11.54 27.96
N ASN A 57 0.62 12.61 27.40
CA ASN A 57 -0.64 13.24 27.81
C ASN A 57 -1.90 12.35 27.69
N LEU A 58 -1.82 11.15 27.10
CA LEU A 58 -2.93 10.17 27.09
C LEU A 58 -3.01 9.33 28.39
N VAL A 59 -1.94 9.34 29.16
CA VAL A 59 -1.95 9.10 30.60
C VAL A 59 -2.12 10.49 31.20
N ASP A 60 -3.08 10.75 32.09
CA ASP A 60 -3.23 12.06 32.77
C ASP A 60 -1.93 12.42 33.53
N LEU A 61 -0.95 12.93 32.81
CA LEU A 61 0.35 13.36 33.30
C LEU A 61 0.25 14.85 33.63
N ASP A 62 -0.70 15.19 34.50
CA ASP A 62 -0.66 16.46 35.23
C ASP A 62 0.51 16.46 36.24
N THR A 63 1.15 15.31 36.44
CA THR A 63 2.43 15.20 37.12
C THR A 63 3.55 15.58 36.16
N ALA A 64 3.95 16.84 36.23
CA ALA A 64 5.18 17.36 35.64
C ALA A 64 6.32 16.32 35.72
N THR A 65 6.80 15.89 34.56
CA THR A 65 7.99 15.04 34.36
C THR A 65 7.77 13.52 34.51
N ILE A 66 8.35 12.76 33.57
CA ILE A 66 8.48 11.29 33.52
C ILE A 66 8.97 10.66 34.84
N LEU A 67 9.58 11.48 35.71
CA LEU A 67 10.13 11.11 37.01
C LEU A 67 9.08 10.77 38.08
N ASN A 68 7.79 11.12 37.88
CA ASN A 68 6.71 10.88 38.84
C ASN A 68 5.74 9.77 38.43
N LEU A 69 6.06 9.00 37.39
CA LEU A 69 5.25 7.87 36.96
C LEU A 69 5.30 6.74 37.99
N ASP A 70 4.14 6.25 38.43
CA ASP A 70 4.08 5.04 39.24
C ASP A 70 4.38 3.78 38.38
N ALA A 71 4.58 2.63 39.05
CA ALA A 71 4.93 1.38 38.37
C ALA A 71 3.84 0.86 37.41
N GLU A 72 2.58 1.25 37.61
CA GLU A 72 1.46 0.86 36.74
C GLU A 72 1.40 1.75 35.50
N GLN A 73 1.60 3.05 35.66
CA GLN A 73 1.71 4.02 34.58
C GLN A 73 2.93 3.73 33.69
N PHE A 74 4.07 3.32 34.29
CA PHE A 74 5.24 2.89 33.53
C PHE A 74 4.94 1.66 32.67
N LYS A 75 4.28 0.64 33.23
CA LYS A 75 3.85 -0.55 32.47
C LYS A 75 2.88 -0.19 31.34
N ARG A 76 1.96 0.74 31.58
CA ARG A 76 1.00 1.20 30.56
C ARG A 76 1.70 1.92 29.41
N ILE A 77 2.66 2.80 29.71
CA ILE A 77 3.47 3.50 28.70
C ILE A 77 4.35 2.50 27.93
N GLU A 78 4.96 1.54 28.59
CA GLU A 78 5.77 0.48 27.95
C GLU A 78 4.92 -0.35 26.99
N PHE A 79 3.71 -0.75 27.41
CA PHE A 79 2.76 -1.47 26.57
C PHE A 79 2.35 -0.64 25.35
N LEU A 80 1.92 0.62 25.54
CA LEU A 80 1.52 1.51 24.44
C LEU A 80 2.69 1.79 23.47
N SER A 81 3.90 1.98 23.99
CA SER A 81 5.10 2.18 23.17
C SER A 81 5.43 0.94 22.35
N THR A 82 5.23 -0.25 22.92
CA THR A 82 5.43 -1.52 22.24
C THR A 82 4.43 -1.71 21.11
N GLN A 83 3.13 -1.47 21.37
CA GLN A 83 2.10 -1.49 20.33
C GLN A 83 2.40 -0.50 19.20
N TYR A 84 2.71 0.75 19.55
CA TYR A 84 3.07 1.78 18.57
C TYR A 84 4.26 1.37 17.70
N ARG A 85 5.29 0.74 18.28
CA ARG A 85 6.44 0.24 17.50
C ARG A 85 6.03 -0.84 16.50
N PHE A 86 5.20 -1.79 16.92
CA PHE A 86 4.70 -2.83 16.01
C PHE A 86 3.86 -2.24 14.88
N GLU A 87 2.94 -1.33 15.20
CA GLU A 87 2.12 -0.63 14.20
C GLU A 87 2.98 0.20 13.24
N LEU A 88 4.03 0.84 13.74
CA LEU A 88 4.94 1.66 12.94
C LEU A 88 5.79 0.79 11.99
N GLU A 89 6.27 -0.35 12.47
CA GLU A 89 6.98 -1.34 11.65
C GLU A 89 6.05 -1.91 10.56
N ASP A 90 4.80 -2.23 10.91
CA ASP A 90 3.76 -2.69 9.98
C ASP A 90 3.49 -1.66 8.88
N TYR A 91 3.27 -0.39 9.27
CA TYR A 91 3.07 0.74 8.37
C TYR A 91 4.24 0.89 7.38
N TYR A 92 5.49 0.84 7.85
CA TYR A 92 6.65 0.97 6.95
C TYR A 92 6.80 -0.24 6.02
N ARG A 93 6.46 -1.45 6.48
CA ARG A 93 6.43 -2.65 5.63
C ARG A 93 5.40 -2.47 4.51
N GLN A 94 4.17 -2.12 4.83
CA GLN A 94 3.09 -1.89 3.87
C GLN A 94 3.44 -0.77 2.89
N LYS A 95 3.97 0.36 3.38
CA LYS A 95 4.42 1.47 2.52
C LYS A 95 5.49 1.02 1.53
N LYS A 96 6.46 0.22 1.97
CA LYS A 96 7.52 -0.32 1.10
C LYS A 96 6.95 -1.29 0.07
N ALA A 97 5.99 -2.13 0.45
CA ALA A 97 5.29 -3.04 -0.45
C ALA A 97 4.53 -2.28 -1.55
N ILE A 98 3.75 -1.25 -1.18
CA ILE A 98 3.04 -0.38 -2.13
C ILE A 98 4.01 0.26 -3.12
N LEU A 99 5.14 0.80 -2.66
CA LEU A 99 6.17 1.36 -3.55
C LEU A 99 6.82 0.31 -4.47
N SER A 100 6.96 -0.93 -4.00
CA SER A 100 7.45 -2.04 -4.82
C SER A 100 6.46 -2.39 -5.92
N ILE A 101 5.17 -2.44 -5.59
CA ILE A 101 4.07 -2.67 -6.52
C ILE A 101 3.98 -1.53 -7.54
N GLN A 102 4.14 -0.27 -7.11
CA GLN A 102 4.21 0.87 -8.02
C GLN A 102 5.32 0.69 -9.07
N ARG A 103 6.54 0.35 -8.62
CA ARG A 103 7.65 0.06 -9.54
C ARG A 103 7.33 -1.10 -10.48
N HIS A 104 6.68 -2.14 -9.98
CA HIS A 104 6.21 -3.26 -10.81
C HIS A 104 5.22 -2.78 -11.87
N ILE A 105 4.20 -2.00 -11.50
CA ILE A 105 3.23 -1.41 -12.42
C ILE A 105 3.93 -0.57 -13.48
N MET A 106 4.78 0.39 -13.08
CA MET A 106 5.49 1.27 -14.02
C MET A 106 6.36 0.46 -15.00
N SER A 107 7.10 -0.53 -14.51
CA SER A 107 7.99 -1.36 -15.35
C SER A 107 7.24 -2.31 -16.30
N THR A 108 6.03 -2.72 -15.94
CA THR A 108 5.22 -3.66 -16.73
C THR A 108 4.18 -2.98 -17.63
N THR A 109 3.84 -1.71 -17.35
CA THR A 109 2.93 -0.90 -18.18
C THR A 109 3.57 -0.51 -19.52
N GLY A 110 4.90 -0.44 -19.60
CA GLY A 110 5.63 -0.27 -20.86
C GLY A 110 5.22 1.00 -21.64
N SER A 111 4.85 0.84 -22.91
CA SER A 111 4.44 1.95 -23.79
C SER A 111 3.14 2.63 -23.38
N PHE A 112 2.38 2.04 -22.45
CA PHE A 112 1.14 2.59 -21.93
C PHE A 112 1.34 3.45 -20.68
N TYR A 113 2.57 3.90 -20.41
CA TYR A 113 2.91 4.67 -19.21
C TYR A 113 2.29 6.08 -19.18
N GLY A 114 2.07 6.71 -20.35
CA GLY A 114 1.60 8.10 -20.45
C GLY A 114 0.37 8.48 -19.58
N PRO A 115 -0.67 7.63 -19.43
CA PRO A 115 -1.82 7.92 -18.55
C PRO A 115 -1.50 8.03 -17.07
N ILE A 116 -0.41 7.41 -16.60
CA ILE A 116 -0.05 7.34 -15.19
C ILE A 116 1.24 8.12 -14.87
N GLU A 117 1.80 8.81 -15.85
CA GLU A 117 3.13 9.44 -15.75
C GLU A 117 3.24 10.49 -14.63
N LEU A 118 2.15 11.23 -14.38
CA LEU A 118 2.10 12.28 -13.38
C LEU A 118 1.37 11.84 -12.09
N GLU A 119 0.86 10.62 -12.06
CA GLU A 119 0.11 10.10 -10.92
C GLU A 119 1.07 9.36 -9.98
N ASN A 120 1.07 9.75 -8.71
CA ASN A 120 1.94 9.15 -7.69
C ASN A 120 1.19 8.19 -6.77
N ASP A 121 -0.14 8.29 -6.72
CA ASP A 121 -0.99 7.37 -5.97
C ASP A 121 -1.23 6.08 -6.76
N VAL A 122 -0.77 4.96 -6.22
CA VAL A 122 -0.79 3.65 -6.89
C VAL A 122 -2.22 3.19 -7.18
N ALA A 123 -3.15 3.46 -6.27
CA ALA A 123 -4.53 3.07 -6.46
C ALA A 123 -5.16 3.87 -7.62
N ARG A 124 -4.87 5.17 -7.71
CA ARG A 124 -5.28 6.02 -8.82
C ARG A 124 -4.61 5.62 -10.14
N GLN A 125 -3.34 5.22 -10.13
CA GLN A 125 -2.69 4.65 -11.32
C GLN A 125 -3.46 3.42 -11.83
N LEU A 126 -3.85 2.51 -10.93
CA LEU A 126 -4.63 1.31 -11.28
C LEU A 126 -6.02 1.65 -11.80
N GLU A 127 -6.70 2.64 -11.23
CA GLU A 127 -7.99 3.12 -11.76
C GLU A 127 -7.86 3.68 -13.18
N LEU A 128 -6.85 4.50 -13.46
CA LEU A 128 -6.62 5.07 -14.78
C LEU A 128 -6.35 3.99 -15.83
N LEU A 129 -5.54 2.99 -15.47
CA LEU A 129 -5.29 1.84 -16.34
C LEU A 129 -6.54 0.99 -16.51
N GLN A 130 -7.31 0.76 -15.43
CA GLN A 130 -8.57 0.02 -15.48
C GLN A 130 -9.58 0.67 -16.44
N ASN A 131 -9.78 1.98 -16.31
CA ASN A 131 -10.70 2.72 -17.16
C ASN A 131 -10.32 2.66 -18.64
N ARG A 132 -9.04 2.45 -18.95
CA ARG A 132 -8.52 2.39 -20.32
C ARG A 132 -8.49 0.98 -20.91
N PHE A 133 -8.15 -0.02 -20.09
CA PHE A 133 -7.80 -1.36 -20.59
C PHE A 133 -8.76 -2.46 -20.12
N LYS A 134 -9.60 -2.23 -19.12
CA LYS A 134 -10.61 -3.22 -18.72
C LYS A 134 -11.57 -3.46 -19.89
N PRO A 135 -11.70 -4.70 -20.39
CA PRO A 135 -12.63 -4.98 -21.48
C PRO A 135 -14.07 -4.62 -21.09
N THR A 136 -14.71 -3.76 -21.85
CA THR A 136 -16.16 -3.54 -21.74
C THR A 136 -16.83 -4.74 -22.40
N ILE A 137 -17.44 -5.63 -21.61
CA ILE A 137 -18.24 -6.72 -22.15
C ILE A 137 -19.53 -6.09 -22.73
N PHE A 138 -19.46 -5.61 -23.98
CA PHE A 138 -20.67 -5.38 -24.75
C PHE A 138 -21.17 -6.76 -25.21
N ASN A 139 -22.09 -7.34 -24.42
CA ASN A 139 -22.91 -8.43 -24.90
C ASN A 139 -23.70 -7.91 -26.11
N ARG A 140 -23.46 -8.51 -27.28
CA ARG A 140 -24.27 -8.35 -28.49
C ARG A 140 -25.39 -9.39 -28.49
#